data_AF-A0A811MFA9-F1
#
_entry.id   AF-A0A811MFA9-F1
#
_cell.length_a   1.000
_cell.length_b   1.000
_cell.length_c   1.000
_cell.angle_alpha   90.00
_cell.angle_beta   90.00
_cell.angle_gamma   90.00
#
_symmetry.space_group_name_H-M   'P 1'
#
loop_
_entity.id
_entity.type
_entity.pdbx_description
1 polymer ?
#
loop_
_entity_poly.entity_id
_entity_poly.type
_entity_poly.pdbx_seq_one_letter_code
_entity_poly.pdbx_strand_id
1 'polypeptide(L)'
;MSMLPAFLLLVTLCGGGCSPRCCAAAPRATDTIDVRAMQAIAKSTGADKSLGWGVKSADPCDGTWSGVRCDKDQGRVTSIDASNGGLVGTISGTDLSDLAFLSSLDLSFNRLGHDLPVLPQPLRYLTTLNLSSNSFFGIPDSFFFSFPALETFAIDDNLVITGNVPEDVVRCPALRTFSANNVTLFGAVPESFGNVTIFPAFERLSLARNHLLASIGADFGKGSKIRFLDLSSQTPETEGDSLTGRLDFVAGMTDLVEIHVGGNSFDGPLPDASRLVNLKVFDAPNNNLCGLVEYKFPPGVAVNIDGNPGVGKDC
;
A
#
# COMPACT_ATOMS: atom_id res chain seq x y z
N MET A 1 3.40 55.48 63.66
CA MET A 1 2.08 54.79 63.52
C MET A 1 1.79 54.77 62.03
N SER A 2 1.99 53.68 61.30
CA SER A 2 1.32 52.38 61.40
C SER A 2 2.23 51.28 60.84
N MET A 3 2.08 50.08 61.38
CA MET A 3 2.86 48.87 61.13
C MET A 3 2.54 48.22 59.77
N LEU A 4 3.54 47.52 59.21
CA LEU A 4 3.37 46.46 58.20
C LEU A 4 2.57 45.27 58.77
N PRO A 5 2.13 44.36 57.89
CA PRO A 5 2.67 43.01 58.03
C PRO A 5 3.27 42.45 56.74
N ALA A 6 4.39 41.77 56.93
CA ALA A 6 5.13 41.02 55.94
C ALA A 6 4.34 39.77 55.51
N PHE A 7 4.28 39.50 54.21
CA PHE A 7 3.84 38.22 53.68
C PHE A 7 4.96 37.18 53.89
N LEU A 8 4.65 36.18 54.70
CA LEU A 8 5.51 35.03 55.00
C LEU A 8 5.50 34.07 53.79
N LEU A 9 6.62 33.99 53.06
CA LEU A 9 6.81 32.97 52.04
C LEU A 9 7.22 31.67 52.75
N LEU A 10 6.32 30.69 52.85
CA LEU A 10 6.66 29.35 53.31
C LEU A 10 7.43 28.63 52.19
N VAL A 11 8.77 28.67 52.27
CA VAL A 11 9.63 27.73 51.54
C VAL A 11 9.65 26.43 52.33
N THR A 12 8.82 25.47 51.93
CA THR A 12 8.97 24.08 52.37
C THR A 12 10.20 23.49 51.69
N LEU A 13 11.33 23.52 52.41
CA LEU A 13 12.49 22.69 52.14
C LEU A 13 12.12 21.23 52.40
N CYS A 14 11.76 20.47 51.36
CA CYS A 14 11.87 19.03 51.41
C CYS A 14 13.36 18.66 51.36
N GLY A 15 13.97 18.57 52.54
CA GLY A 15 15.20 17.83 52.76
C GLY A 15 14.90 16.34 52.66
N GLY A 16 15.38 15.72 51.59
CA GLY A 16 15.35 14.27 51.39
C GLY A 16 16.08 13.95 50.10
N GLY A 17 17.28 13.37 50.21
CA GLY A 17 18.16 13.14 49.07
C GLY A 17 17.50 12.28 47.99
N CYS A 18 17.20 12.90 46.85
CA CYS A 18 17.00 12.17 45.60
C CYS A 18 18.34 12.05 44.89
N SER A 19 18.83 10.81 44.82
CA SER A 19 19.79 10.37 43.81
C SER A 19 19.31 10.83 42.42
N PRO A 20 20.19 11.16 41.45
CA PRO A 20 19.78 11.48 40.08
C PRO A 20 19.39 10.19 39.36
N ARG A 21 18.30 9.57 39.81
CA ARG A 21 17.62 8.50 39.07
C ARG A 21 16.52 9.19 38.28
N CYS A 22 16.63 9.10 36.97
CA CYS A 22 15.70 9.59 35.98
C CYS A 22 14.25 9.56 36.50
N CYS A 23 13.67 10.74 36.74
CA CYS A 23 12.22 10.86 36.72
C CYS A 23 11.81 10.59 35.27
N ALA A 24 11.48 9.34 34.95
CA ALA A 24 10.75 9.05 33.74
C ALA A 24 9.48 9.91 33.80
N ALA A 25 9.33 10.84 32.86
CA ALA A 25 8.10 11.60 32.71
C ALA A 25 6.94 10.60 32.65
N ALA A 26 5.87 10.86 33.39
CA ALA A 26 4.68 10.04 33.29
C ALA A 26 4.22 10.05 31.81
N PRO A 27 3.85 8.89 31.24
CA PRO A 27 3.39 8.83 29.86
C PRO A 27 2.23 9.81 29.67
N ARG A 28 2.23 10.50 28.53
CA ARG A 28 1.20 11.48 28.22
C ARG A 28 -0.14 10.75 28.08
N ALA A 29 -1.20 11.37 28.59
CA ALA A 29 -2.55 10.85 28.39
C ALA A 29 -2.88 10.81 26.90
N THR A 30 -3.61 9.77 26.48
CA THR A 30 -4.04 9.62 25.09
C THR A 30 -4.90 10.80 24.65
N ASP A 31 -4.65 11.27 23.43
CA ASP A 31 -5.39 12.35 22.83
C ASP A 31 -6.87 11.99 22.73
N THR A 32 -7.73 12.89 23.20
CA THR A 32 -9.17 12.63 23.25
C THR A 32 -9.82 12.47 21.88
N ILE A 33 -9.20 13.01 20.82
CA ILE A 33 -9.66 12.83 19.44
C ILE A 33 -9.39 11.38 19.02
N ASP A 34 -8.16 10.88 19.23
CA ASP A 34 -7.80 9.49 18.94
C ASP A 34 -8.68 8.51 19.74
N VAL A 35 -8.95 8.78 21.02
CA VAL A 35 -9.87 7.95 21.84
C VAL A 35 -11.25 7.86 21.19
N ARG A 36 -11.84 9.00 20.79
CA ARG A 36 -13.18 9.02 20.18
C ARG A 36 -13.21 8.33 18.82
N ALA A 37 -12.23 8.63 17.97
CA ALA A 37 -12.08 8.03 16.65
C ALA A 37 -11.95 6.50 16.75
N MET A 38 -11.06 6.01 17.61
CA MET A 38 -10.87 4.57 17.82
C MET A 38 -12.12 3.87 18.35
N GLN A 39 -12.86 4.50 19.26
CA GLN A 39 -14.14 3.96 19.75
C GLN A 39 -15.22 3.94 18.67
N ALA A 40 -15.27 4.95 17.80
CA ALA A 40 -16.19 4.99 16.68
C ALA A 40 -15.86 3.88 15.66
N ILE A 41 -14.58 3.76 15.28
CA ILE A 41 -14.07 2.70 14.40
C ILE A 41 -14.37 1.32 15.00
N ALA A 42 -14.13 1.12 16.30
CA ALA A 42 -14.40 -0.16 16.96
C ALA A 42 -15.87 -0.58 16.81
N LYS A 43 -16.80 0.36 16.97
CA LYS A 43 -18.24 0.11 16.83
C LYS A 43 -18.66 -0.08 15.38
N SER A 44 -18.18 0.75 14.45
CA SER A 44 -18.60 0.69 13.04
C SER A 44 -18.08 -0.56 12.34
N THR A 45 -16.91 -1.06 12.75
CA THR A 45 -16.26 -2.25 12.18
C THR A 45 -16.60 -3.55 12.90
N GLY A 46 -17.28 -3.46 14.05
CA GLY A 46 -17.55 -4.61 14.93
C GLY A 46 -16.33 -5.12 15.70
N ALA A 47 -15.19 -4.41 15.66
CA ALA A 47 -13.98 -4.77 16.39
C ALA A 47 -14.18 -4.73 17.92
N ASP A 48 -15.16 -3.99 18.41
CA ASP A 48 -15.59 -4.04 19.82
C ASP A 48 -16.03 -5.44 20.25
N LYS A 49 -16.64 -6.20 19.34
CA LYS A 49 -17.10 -7.57 19.56
C LYS A 49 -16.04 -8.60 19.20
N SER A 50 -15.39 -8.45 18.05
CA SER A 50 -14.48 -9.47 17.53
C SER A 50 -13.07 -9.39 18.12
N LEU A 51 -12.56 -8.18 18.37
CA LEU A 51 -11.24 -7.92 18.95
C LEU A 51 -11.30 -7.47 20.43
N GLY A 52 -12.50 -7.19 20.95
CA GLY A 52 -12.69 -6.70 22.32
C GLY A 52 -12.21 -5.27 22.54
N TRP A 53 -12.07 -4.49 21.47
CA TRP A 53 -11.68 -3.08 21.54
C TRP A 53 -12.68 -2.29 22.39
N GLY A 54 -12.19 -1.57 23.40
CA GLY A 54 -13.06 -0.78 24.28
C GLY A 54 -13.72 -1.56 25.43
N VAL A 55 -13.60 -2.90 25.48
CA VAL A 55 -14.30 -3.73 26.49
C VAL A 55 -13.66 -3.61 27.87
N LYS A 56 -12.34 -3.75 27.94
CA LYS A 56 -11.59 -3.66 29.21
C LYS A 56 -11.33 -2.21 29.62
N SER A 57 -11.09 -1.35 28.63
CA SER A 57 -10.74 0.04 28.83
C SER A 57 -11.14 0.87 27.62
N ALA A 58 -11.57 2.09 27.91
CA ALA A 58 -11.93 3.07 26.90
C ALA A 58 -10.71 3.67 26.17
N ASP A 59 -9.51 3.54 26.74
CA ASP A 59 -8.28 4.12 26.21
C ASP A 59 -7.58 3.15 25.24
N PRO A 60 -7.45 3.49 23.94
CA PRO A 60 -6.79 2.63 22.97
C PRO A 60 -5.29 2.46 23.18
N CYS A 61 -4.64 3.33 23.98
CA CYS A 61 -3.20 3.31 24.20
C CYS A 61 -2.76 2.68 25.53
N ASP A 62 -3.69 2.13 26.31
CA ASP A 62 -3.36 1.48 27.59
C ASP A 62 -2.84 0.04 27.43
N GLY A 63 -2.76 -0.45 26.20
CA GLY A 63 -2.27 -1.78 25.85
C GLY A 63 -3.31 -2.89 25.90
N THR A 64 -4.58 -2.59 26.20
CA THR A 64 -5.67 -3.58 26.17
C THR A 64 -6.29 -3.78 24.79
N TRP A 65 -6.11 -2.83 23.87
CA TRP A 65 -6.60 -2.91 22.50
C TRP A 65 -5.60 -3.67 21.62
N SER A 66 -5.93 -4.93 21.31
CA SER A 66 -5.06 -5.79 20.50
C SER A 66 -4.74 -5.13 19.16
N GLY A 67 -3.46 -5.12 18.78
CA GLY A 67 -3.00 -4.59 17.49
C GLY A 67 -2.88 -3.07 17.41
N VAL A 68 -3.28 -2.33 18.45
CA VAL A 68 -3.13 -0.87 18.50
C VAL A 68 -1.80 -0.50 19.16
N ARG A 69 -1.03 0.36 18.51
CA ARG A 69 0.19 0.96 19.05
C ARG A 69 0.07 2.46 19.08
N CYS A 70 0.68 3.04 20.12
CA CYS A 70 0.68 4.48 20.32
C CYS A 70 2.09 5.00 20.61
N ASP A 71 2.35 6.23 20.19
CA ASP A 71 3.45 7.04 20.71
C ASP A 71 3.09 7.47 22.13
N LYS A 72 3.83 6.97 23.13
CA LYS A 72 3.58 7.23 24.57
C LYS A 72 3.99 8.65 25.00
N ASP A 73 4.88 9.28 24.26
CA ASP A 73 5.34 10.64 24.55
C ASP A 73 4.32 11.66 24.02
N GLN A 74 3.69 11.35 22.89
CA GLN A 74 2.69 12.21 22.27
C GLN A 74 1.25 11.86 22.65
N GLY A 75 1.00 10.65 23.16
CA GLY A 75 -0.35 10.15 23.46
C GLY A 75 -1.17 9.93 22.19
N ARG A 76 -0.55 9.49 21.09
CA ARG A 76 -1.20 9.38 19.77
C ARG A 76 -1.15 7.96 19.23
N VAL A 77 -2.23 7.50 18.60
CA VAL A 77 -2.29 6.23 17.87
C VAL A 77 -1.44 6.35 16.61
N THR A 78 -0.50 5.44 16.45
CA THR A 78 0.50 5.46 15.36
C THR A 78 0.44 4.23 14.48
N SER A 79 -0.06 3.11 14.97
CA SER A 79 -0.21 1.89 14.16
C SER A 79 -1.42 1.09 14.62
N ILE A 80 -2.19 0.60 13.65
CA ILE A 80 -3.33 -0.29 13.87
C ILE A 80 -3.12 -1.51 12.99
N ASP A 81 -3.03 -2.67 13.63
CA ASP A 81 -3.08 -3.99 13.00
C ASP A 81 -4.35 -4.70 13.48
N ALA A 82 -5.38 -4.67 12.64
CA ALA A 82 -6.62 -5.41 12.85
C ALA A 82 -6.77 -6.50 11.78
N SER A 83 -5.65 -6.99 11.24
CA SER A 83 -5.65 -8.05 10.24
C SER A 83 -6.28 -9.32 10.81
N ASN A 84 -7.09 -10.01 10.01
CA ASN A 84 -7.82 -11.22 10.42
C ASN A 84 -8.63 -11.05 11.72
N GLY A 85 -9.13 -9.83 11.98
CA GLY A 85 -9.87 -9.50 13.18
C GLY A 85 -11.36 -9.82 13.11
N GLY A 86 -11.85 -10.34 11.98
CA GLY A 86 -13.27 -10.62 11.77
C GLY A 86 -14.14 -9.38 11.58
N LEU A 87 -13.53 -8.24 11.23
CA LEU A 87 -14.18 -6.95 11.04
C LEU A 87 -15.22 -7.03 9.90
N VAL A 88 -16.30 -6.27 10.04
CA VAL A 88 -17.42 -6.16 9.09
C VAL A 88 -17.84 -4.70 8.94
N GLY A 89 -18.69 -4.38 7.96
CA GLY A 89 -19.23 -3.03 7.82
C GLY A 89 -18.29 -2.10 7.06
N THR A 90 -18.17 -0.84 7.50
CA THR A 90 -17.44 0.22 6.79
C THR A 90 -16.42 0.95 7.64
N ILE A 91 -15.44 1.54 6.96
CA ILE A 91 -14.49 2.47 7.55
C ILE A 91 -15.01 3.88 7.32
N SER A 92 -15.21 4.63 8.40
CA SER A 92 -15.60 6.04 8.34
C SER A 92 -14.38 6.90 8.00
N GLY A 93 -14.43 7.64 6.90
CA GLY A 93 -13.37 8.57 6.52
C GLY A 93 -13.17 9.68 7.55
N THR A 94 -14.23 10.12 8.23
CA THR A 94 -14.10 11.15 9.27
C THR A 94 -13.33 10.62 10.48
N ASP A 95 -13.74 9.47 11.02
CA ASP A 95 -13.08 8.87 12.19
C ASP A 95 -11.63 8.46 11.86
N LEU A 96 -11.38 7.95 10.65
CA LEU A 96 -10.03 7.61 10.24
C LEU A 96 -9.13 8.86 10.11
N SER A 97 -9.66 9.98 9.59
CA SER A 97 -8.89 11.23 9.43
C SER A 97 -8.47 11.88 10.75
N ASP A 98 -9.20 11.60 11.83
CA ASP A 98 -8.92 12.10 13.17
C ASP A 98 -7.65 11.46 13.78
N LEU A 99 -7.25 10.28 13.30
CA LEU A 99 -6.01 9.57 13.68
C LEU A 99 -4.79 10.18 12.98
N ALA A 100 -4.56 11.48 13.19
CA ALA A 100 -3.63 12.29 12.41
C ALA A 100 -2.15 11.87 12.46
N PHE A 101 -1.76 10.97 13.38
CA PHE A 101 -0.39 10.44 13.52
C PHE A 101 -0.27 8.97 13.09
N LEU A 102 -1.34 8.41 12.51
CA LEU A 102 -1.34 7.04 12.01
C LEU A 102 -0.31 6.90 10.89
N SER A 103 0.63 5.97 11.10
CA SER A 103 1.73 5.65 10.19
C SER A 103 1.56 4.32 9.49
N SER A 104 0.84 3.39 10.12
CA SER A 104 0.59 2.06 9.57
C SER A 104 -0.84 1.61 9.89
N LEU A 105 -1.55 1.16 8.86
CA LEU A 105 -2.89 0.61 8.97
C LEU A 105 -2.97 -0.71 8.20
N ASP A 106 -3.16 -1.81 8.93
CA ASP A 106 -3.45 -3.12 8.35
C ASP A 106 -4.86 -3.56 8.76
N LEU A 107 -5.75 -3.65 7.77
CA LEU A 107 -7.12 -4.14 7.90
C LEU A 107 -7.35 -5.38 7.05
N SER A 108 -6.28 -6.07 6.63
CA SER A 108 -6.37 -7.20 5.71
C SER A 108 -7.08 -8.42 6.30
N PHE A 109 -7.56 -9.32 5.45
CA PHE A 109 -8.24 -10.56 5.84
C PHE A 109 -9.48 -10.32 6.71
N ASN A 110 -10.32 -9.37 6.32
CA ASN A 110 -11.57 -9.05 7.00
C ASN A 110 -12.76 -9.14 6.01
N ARG A 111 -13.93 -8.69 6.45
CA ARG A 111 -15.16 -8.63 5.65
C ARG A 111 -15.70 -7.20 5.59
N LEU A 112 -14.78 -6.22 5.57
CA LEU A 112 -15.11 -4.82 5.34
C LEU A 112 -15.54 -4.66 3.89
N GLY A 113 -16.54 -3.82 3.63
CA GLY A 113 -17.04 -3.60 2.28
C GLY A 113 -17.45 -2.16 2.02
N HIS A 114 -18.31 -1.98 1.00
CA HIS A 114 -18.61 -0.68 0.38
C HIS A 114 -17.38 -0.02 -0.28
N ASP A 115 -17.54 1.19 -0.80
CA ASP A 115 -16.43 1.96 -1.35
C ASP A 115 -15.47 2.39 -0.23
N LEU A 116 -14.20 2.52 -0.58
CA LEU A 116 -13.22 3.14 0.33
C LEU A 116 -13.61 4.59 0.62
N PRO A 117 -13.42 5.08 1.86
CA PRO A 117 -13.83 6.43 2.20
C PRO A 117 -12.85 7.47 1.63
N VAL A 118 -13.39 8.59 1.16
CA VAL A 118 -12.61 9.82 0.95
C VAL A 118 -12.40 10.49 2.31
N LEU A 119 -11.15 10.79 2.65
CA LEU A 119 -10.82 11.41 3.93
C LEU A 119 -11.01 12.93 3.85
N PRO A 120 -11.68 13.56 4.84
CA PRO A 120 -11.82 15.02 4.89
C PRO A 120 -10.49 15.72 5.21
N GLN A 121 -9.54 15.02 5.83
CA GLN A 121 -8.17 15.48 6.06
C GLN A 121 -7.16 14.38 5.74
N PRO A 122 -6.02 14.71 5.12
CA PRO A 122 -5.02 13.71 4.74
C PRO A 122 -4.29 13.14 5.97
N LEU A 123 -4.03 11.83 5.96
CA LEU A 123 -3.14 11.15 6.89
C LEU A 123 -1.69 11.33 6.43
N ARG A 124 -1.07 12.42 6.92
CA ARG A 124 0.24 12.90 6.46
C ARG A 124 1.41 11.98 6.80
N TYR A 125 1.22 11.06 7.75
CA TYR A 125 2.27 10.15 8.21
C TYR A 125 2.02 8.70 7.79
N LEU A 126 0.89 8.39 7.14
CA LEU A 126 0.57 7.02 6.76
C LEU A 126 1.50 6.55 5.64
N THR A 127 2.40 5.63 5.97
CA THR A 127 3.36 5.04 5.03
C THR A 127 2.90 3.67 4.55
N THR A 128 2.08 2.96 5.34
CA THR A 128 1.63 1.61 5.02
C THR A 128 0.12 1.49 5.17
N LEU A 129 -0.54 1.08 4.08
CA LEU A 129 -1.96 0.80 4.03
C LEU A 129 -2.20 -0.56 3.37
N ASN A 130 -2.68 -1.53 4.17
CA ASN A 130 -3.03 -2.86 3.70
C ASN A 130 -4.53 -3.11 3.91
N LEU A 131 -5.24 -3.31 2.81
CA LEU A 131 -6.69 -3.49 2.72
C LEU A 131 -7.06 -4.82 2.05
N SER A 132 -6.07 -5.69 1.84
CA SER A 132 -6.21 -6.91 1.07
C SER A 132 -7.19 -7.90 1.70
N SER A 133 -7.79 -8.79 0.90
CA SER A 133 -8.74 -9.81 1.36
C SER A 133 -9.89 -9.22 2.17
N ASN A 134 -10.65 -8.32 1.53
CA ASN A 134 -11.87 -7.72 2.04
C ASN A 134 -12.98 -7.82 0.97
N SER A 135 -14.02 -7.01 1.07
CA SER A 135 -15.16 -6.95 0.15
C SER A 135 -15.44 -5.51 -0.31
N PHE A 136 -14.40 -4.69 -0.49
CA PHE A 136 -14.55 -3.32 -0.98
C PHE A 136 -15.10 -3.28 -2.41
N PHE A 137 -15.84 -2.23 -2.76
CA PHE A 137 -16.54 -2.10 -4.06
C PHE A 137 -15.80 -1.23 -5.08
N GLY A 138 -14.93 -0.35 -4.61
CA GLY A 138 -14.22 0.57 -5.49
C GLY A 138 -13.20 1.43 -4.75
N ILE A 139 -12.26 1.95 -5.52
CA ILE A 139 -11.34 3.02 -5.11
C ILE A 139 -11.91 4.31 -5.69
N PRO A 140 -12.46 5.23 -4.85
CA PRO A 140 -13.03 6.46 -5.37
C PRO A 140 -11.94 7.37 -5.97
N ASP A 141 -12.34 8.22 -6.92
CA ASP A 141 -11.48 9.30 -7.39
C ASP A 141 -10.96 10.11 -6.19
N SER A 142 -9.70 10.56 -6.26
CA SER A 142 -9.00 11.32 -5.22
C SER A 142 -8.71 10.58 -3.92
N PHE A 143 -8.94 9.26 -3.85
CA PHE A 143 -8.57 8.44 -2.69
C PHE A 143 -7.11 8.69 -2.24
N PHE A 144 -6.16 8.75 -3.18
CA PHE A 144 -4.73 8.92 -2.89
C PHE A 144 -4.34 10.34 -2.48
N PHE A 145 -5.23 11.34 -2.61
CA PHE A 145 -4.98 12.68 -2.07
C PHE A 145 -4.84 12.66 -0.54
N SER A 146 -5.35 11.60 0.07
CA SER A 146 -5.38 11.41 1.51
C SER A 146 -4.04 10.93 2.09
N PHE A 147 -3.13 10.38 1.28
CA PHE A 147 -1.94 9.68 1.77
C PHE A 147 -0.63 10.17 1.12
N PRO A 148 -0.24 11.45 1.32
CA PRO A 148 0.91 12.04 0.62
C PRO A 148 2.27 11.39 0.97
N ALA A 149 2.35 10.65 2.09
CA ALA A 149 3.55 9.94 2.53
C ALA A 149 3.49 8.42 2.28
N LEU A 150 2.49 7.94 1.53
CA LEU A 150 2.28 6.51 1.34
C LEU A 150 3.45 5.86 0.60
N GLU A 151 4.00 4.80 1.19
CA GLU A 151 5.09 4.01 0.63
C GLU A 151 4.61 2.64 0.15
N THR A 152 3.62 2.06 0.84
CA THR A 152 3.08 0.73 0.52
C THR A 152 1.56 0.78 0.53
N PHE A 153 0.97 0.42 -0.61
CA PHE A 153 -0.45 0.19 -0.77
C PHE A 153 -0.70 -1.24 -1.25
N ALA A 154 -1.56 -1.96 -0.54
CA ALA A 154 -2.01 -3.29 -0.92
C ALA A 154 -3.54 -3.39 -0.76
N ILE A 155 -4.22 -3.83 -1.82
CA ILE A 155 -5.67 -4.03 -1.83
C ILE A 155 -6.05 -5.37 -2.47
N ASP A 156 -5.11 -6.29 -2.55
CA ASP A 156 -5.26 -7.58 -3.22
C ASP A 156 -6.52 -8.32 -2.77
N ASP A 157 -7.11 -9.16 -3.63
CA ASP A 157 -8.23 -10.03 -3.27
C ASP A 157 -9.47 -9.29 -2.72
N ASN A 158 -9.82 -8.16 -3.34
CA ASN A 158 -11.11 -7.48 -3.18
C ASN A 158 -11.92 -7.64 -4.46
N LEU A 159 -12.56 -8.81 -4.59
CA LEU A 159 -13.17 -9.31 -5.84
C LEU A 159 -14.33 -8.50 -6.43
N VAL A 160 -14.80 -7.47 -5.72
CA VAL A 160 -15.92 -6.63 -6.12
C VAL A 160 -15.48 -5.23 -6.57
N ILE A 161 -14.19 -4.91 -6.42
CA ILE A 161 -13.64 -3.62 -6.85
C ILE A 161 -13.76 -3.50 -8.36
N THR A 162 -14.40 -2.46 -8.85
CA THR A 162 -14.39 -2.14 -10.28
C THR A 162 -13.81 -0.76 -10.52
N GLY A 163 -13.46 -0.47 -11.76
CA GLY A 163 -12.87 0.80 -12.18
C GLY A 163 -11.52 0.63 -12.85
N ASN A 164 -10.96 1.77 -13.27
CA ASN A 164 -9.62 1.83 -13.80
C ASN A 164 -8.59 1.76 -12.68
N VAL A 165 -7.34 1.48 -13.04
CA VAL A 165 -6.21 1.70 -12.14
C VAL A 165 -6.14 3.22 -11.81
N PRO A 166 -6.06 3.60 -10.52
CA PRO A 166 -6.23 4.99 -10.09
C PRO A 166 -5.10 5.91 -10.59
N GLU A 167 -5.43 6.94 -11.36
CA GLU A 167 -4.45 7.92 -11.85
C GLU A 167 -3.97 8.89 -10.77
N ASP A 168 -4.77 9.12 -9.73
CA ASP A 168 -4.44 10.01 -8.62
C ASP A 168 -3.36 9.45 -7.68
N VAL A 169 -2.94 8.20 -7.88
CA VAL A 169 -1.78 7.57 -7.20
C VAL A 169 -0.50 8.39 -7.35
N VAL A 170 -0.39 9.25 -8.36
CA VAL A 170 0.70 10.24 -8.54
C VAL A 170 0.85 11.20 -7.35
N ARG A 171 -0.12 11.26 -6.44
CA ARG A 171 -0.09 12.06 -5.22
C ARG A 171 0.66 11.38 -4.07
N CYS A 172 1.16 10.18 -4.28
CA CYS A 172 2.02 9.44 -3.36
C CYS A 172 3.45 9.34 -3.94
N PRO A 173 4.23 10.43 -4.00
CA PRO A 173 5.57 10.41 -4.61
C PRO A 173 6.58 9.51 -3.87
N ALA A 174 6.28 9.15 -2.62
CA ALA A 174 7.08 8.23 -1.81
C ALA A 174 6.76 6.75 -2.07
N LEU A 175 5.82 6.43 -2.96
CA LEU A 175 5.35 5.07 -3.18
C LEU A 175 6.50 4.16 -3.63
N ARG A 176 6.63 3.02 -2.94
CA ARG A 176 7.61 1.96 -3.20
C ARG A 176 6.92 0.69 -3.71
N THR A 177 5.72 0.40 -3.20
CA THR A 177 4.95 -0.80 -3.53
C THR A 177 3.49 -0.44 -3.78
N PHE A 178 2.98 -0.89 -4.93
CA PHE A 178 1.55 -0.90 -5.25
C PHE A 178 1.14 -2.34 -5.62
N SER A 179 0.21 -2.90 -4.85
CA SER A 179 -0.34 -4.23 -5.09
C SER A 179 -1.86 -4.16 -5.14
N ALA A 180 -2.40 -4.58 -6.28
CA ALA A 180 -3.82 -4.67 -6.52
C ALA A 180 -4.07 -5.89 -7.41
N ASN A 181 -3.64 -7.06 -6.94
CA ASN A 181 -3.91 -8.32 -7.63
C ASN A 181 -5.34 -8.76 -7.37
N ASN A 182 -5.99 -9.35 -8.37
CA ASN A 182 -7.29 -10.01 -8.17
C ASN A 182 -8.38 -9.04 -7.65
N VAL A 183 -8.48 -7.84 -8.25
CA VAL A 183 -9.45 -6.78 -7.88
C VAL A 183 -10.24 -6.23 -9.08
N THR A 184 -10.43 -7.06 -10.12
CA THR A 184 -11.29 -6.78 -11.28
C THR A 184 -11.11 -5.38 -11.92
N LEU A 185 -9.88 -4.81 -11.84
CA LEU A 185 -9.54 -3.53 -12.45
C LEU A 185 -9.50 -3.65 -13.97
N PHE A 186 -9.95 -2.63 -14.70
CA PHE A 186 -9.94 -2.62 -16.17
C PHE A 186 -9.19 -1.41 -16.74
N GLY A 187 -9.16 -1.31 -18.07
CA GLY A 187 -8.45 -0.24 -18.77
C GLY A 187 -6.96 -0.53 -18.94
N ALA A 188 -6.19 0.51 -19.25
CA ALA A 188 -4.75 0.40 -19.47
C ALA A 188 -3.97 0.50 -18.14
N VAL A 189 -2.74 -0.03 -18.13
CA VAL A 189 -1.76 0.26 -17.08
C VAL A 189 -1.33 1.74 -17.20
N PRO A 190 -1.48 2.58 -16.17
CA PRO A 190 -1.06 3.98 -16.24
C PRO A 190 0.46 4.11 -16.41
N GLU A 191 0.88 4.88 -17.43
CA GLU A 191 2.30 5.17 -17.71
C GLU A 191 3.01 5.86 -16.53
N SER A 192 2.24 6.50 -15.64
CA SER A 192 2.76 7.14 -14.42
C SER A 192 3.52 6.17 -13.52
N PHE A 193 3.11 4.89 -13.42
CA PHE A 193 3.82 3.89 -12.62
C PHE A 193 5.25 3.64 -13.11
N GLY A 194 5.48 3.77 -14.42
CA GLY A 194 6.81 3.63 -15.04
C GLY A 194 7.66 4.89 -14.98
N ASN A 195 7.11 6.02 -14.50
CA ASN A 195 7.77 7.33 -14.59
C ASN A 195 8.59 7.65 -13.33
N VAL A 196 9.92 7.60 -13.47
CA VAL A 196 10.87 7.87 -12.37
C VAL A 196 10.79 9.31 -11.80
N THR A 197 10.26 10.27 -12.56
CA THR A 197 10.07 11.65 -12.06
C THR A 197 8.86 11.76 -11.14
N ILE A 198 7.87 10.87 -11.30
CA ILE A 198 6.68 10.79 -10.45
C ILE A 198 6.98 9.91 -9.24
N PHE A 199 7.52 8.71 -9.47
CA PHE A 199 7.85 7.76 -8.40
C PHE A 199 9.34 7.39 -8.40
N PRO A 200 10.21 8.22 -7.80
CA PRO A 200 11.66 8.00 -7.80
C PRO A 200 12.12 6.78 -6.98
N ALA A 201 11.27 6.26 -6.09
CA ALA A 201 11.57 5.14 -5.19
C ALA A 201 10.69 3.90 -5.44
N PHE A 202 9.96 3.83 -6.56
CA PHE A 202 9.01 2.76 -6.84
C PHE A 202 9.71 1.47 -7.24
N GLU A 203 9.51 0.40 -6.46
CA GLU A 203 10.24 -0.86 -6.57
C GLU A 203 9.36 -2.04 -6.98
N ARG A 204 8.06 -2.00 -6.66
CA ARG A 204 7.15 -3.13 -6.87
C ARG A 204 5.79 -2.68 -7.41
N LEU A 205 5.43 -3.20 -8.58
CA LEU A 205 4.09 -3.11 -9.14
C LEU A 205 3.53 -4.51 -9.34
N SER A 206 2.34 -4.76 -8.79
CA SER A 206 1.62 -6.03 -8.95
C SER A 206 0.15 -5.74 -9.26
N LEU A 207 -0.27 -6.07 -10.49
CA LEU A 207 -1.63 -5.91 -11.00
C LEU A 207 -2.13 -7.21 -11.64
N ALA A 208 -1.63 -8.36 -11.20
CA ALA A 208 -1.98 -9.66 -11.75
C ALA A 208 -3.47 -9.97 -11.56
N ARG A 209 -4.03 -10.79 -12.43
CA ARG A 209 -5.41 -11.31 -12.29
C ARG A 209 -6.47 -10.22 -12.27
N ASN A 210 -6.35 -9.23 -13.16
CA ASN A 210 -7.35 -8.19 -13.37
C ASN A 210 -7.93 -8.30 -14.80
N HIS A 211 -8.63 -7.26 -15.25
CA HIS A 211 -9.23 -7.12 -16.58
C HIS A 211 -8.49 -6.07 -17.42
N LEU A 212 -7.17 -5.92 -17.20
CA LEU A 212 -6.36 -4.92 -17.89
C LEU A 212 -6.18 -5.26 -19.37
N LEU A 213 -6.14 -4.21 -20.18
CA LEU A 213 -6.12 -4.26 -21.64
C LEU A 213 -5.15 -3.23 -22.22
N ALA A 214 -5.09 -3.17 -23.55
CA ALA A 214 -4.17 -2.32 -24.32
C ALA A 214 -2.68 -2.70 -24.17
N SER A 215 -1.83 -1.97 -24.88
CA SER A 215 -0.39 -2.15 -24.85
C SER A 215 0.29 -1.25 -23.82
N ILE A 216 1.50 -1.66 -23.42
CA ILE A 216 2.37 -0.89 -22.54
C ILE A 216 3.35 -0.11 -23.42
N GLY A 217 3.50 1.20 -23.18
CA GLY A 217 4.39 2.05 -23.96
C GLY A 217 5.85 1.64 -23.85
N ALA A 218 6.62 1.77 -24.92
CA ALA A 218 8.03 1.35 -24.96
C ALA A 218 8.96 2.12 -24.00
N ASP A 219 8.54 3.28 -23.50
CA ASP A 219 9.27 4.06 -22.49
C ASP A 219 8.82 3.76 -21.05
N PHE A 220 7.81 2.88 -20.86
CA PHE A 220 7.35 2.48 -19.53
C PHE A 220 8.51 1.91 -18.70
N GLY A 221 8.74 2.46 -17.51
CA GLY A 221 9.75 1.96 -16.59
C GLY A 221 11.19 2.30 -16.98
N LYS A 222 11.41 3.10 -18.04
CA LYS A 222 12.75 3.49 -18.49
C LYS A 222 13.49 4.28 -17.42
N GLY A 223 14.57 3.70 -16.89
CA GLY A 223 15.36 4.28 -15.79
C GLY A 223 14.63 4.29 -14.44
N SER A 224 13.48 3.61 -14.33
CA SER A 224 12.76 3.45 -13.07
C SER A 224 13.54 2.58 -12.07
N LYS A 225 13.08 2.58 -10.82
CA LYS A 225 13.59 1.73 -9.73
C LYS A 225 12.80 0.43 -9.57
N ILE A 226 11.94 0.11 -10.53
CA ILE A 226 11.10 -1.09 -10.47
C ILE A 226 11.99 -2.33 -10.54
N ARG A 227 11.86 -3.17 -9.52
CA ARG A 227 12.57 -4.45 -9.38
C ARG A 227 11.66 -5.63 -9.61
N PHE A 228 10.38 -5.50 -9.27
CA PHE A 228 9.37 -6.53 -9.43
C PHE A 228 8.17 -5.97 -10.19
N LEU A 229 7.83 -6.60 -11.31
CA LEU A 229 6.66 -6.27 -12.12
C LEU A 229 5.83 -7.52 -12.37
N ASP A 230 4.59 -7.54 -11.88
CA ASP A 230 3.65 -8.61 -12.17
C ASP A 230 2.37 -8.03 -12.81
N LEU A 231 2.17 -8.36 -14.08
CA LEU A 231 0.99 -8.01 -14.89
C LEU A 231 0.33 -9.28 -15.45
N SER A 232 0.61 -10.43 -14.85
CA SER A 232 0.19 -11.72 -15.37
C SER A 232 -1.33 -11.96 -15.28
N SER A 233 -1.82 -12.84 -16.15
CA SER A 233 -3.16 -13.45 -16.09
C SER A 233 -4.31 -12.44 -16.16
N GLN A 234 -4.31 -11.54 -17.14
CA GLN A 234 -5.45 -10.64 -17.32
C GLN A 234 -6.60 -11.37 -18.04
N THR A 235 -7.82 -11.26 -17.51
CA THR A 235 -9.00 -12.01 -17.99
C THR A 235 -10.15 -11.05 -18.32
N PRO A 236 -10.12 -10.27 -19.41
CA PRO A 236 -11.08 -9.19 -19.67
C PRO A 236 -12.55 -9.64 -19.59
N GLU A 237 -13.44 -8.79 -19.06
CA GLU A 237 -14.87 -9.12 -18.88
C GLU A 237 -15.63 -9.28 -20.22
N THR A 238 -15.20 -8.57 -21.26
CA THR A 238 -15.81 -8.59 -22.59
C THR A 238 -14.93 -9.33 -23.58
N GLU A 239 -15.50 -9.73 -24.73
CA GLU A 239 -14.69 -10.21 -25.85
C GLU A 239 -13.64 -9.16 -26.22
N GLY A 240 -12.37 -9.56 -26.13
CA GLY A 240 -11.23 -8.69 -26.33
C GLY A 240 -9.96 -9.39 -25.89
N ASP A 241 -8.84 -8.97 -26.47
CA ASP A 241 -7.54 -9.39 -25.98
C ASP A 241 -7.28 -8.77 -24.60
N SER A 242 -6.55 -9.53 -23.79
CA SER A 242 -5.91 -9.09 -22.56
C SER A 242 -4.83 -8.04 -22.85
N LEU A 243 -3.79 -7.88 -22.02
CA LEU A 243 -2.69 -6.97 -22.38
C LEU A 243 -2.06 -7.41 -23.72
N THR A 244 -1.83 -6.44 -24.62
CA THR A 244 -1.38 -6.68 -26.01
C THR A 244 -0.08 -5.94 -26.34
N GLY A 245 0.41 -6.12 -27.56
CA GLY A 245 1.57 -5.41 -28.09
C GLY A 245 2.90 -6.02 -27.64
N ARG A 246 3.99 -5.29 -27.89
CA ARG A 246 5.35 -5.76 -27.68
C ARG A 246 5.85 -5.49 -26.27
N LEU A 247 6.74 -6.35 -25.79
CA LEU A 247 7.44 -6.20 -24.52
C LEU A 247 8.67 -5.27 -24.60
N ASP A 248 8.72 -4.33 -25.56
CA ASP A 248 9.88 -3.47 -25.83
C ASP A 248 10.31 -2.63 -24.61
N PHE A 249 9.36 -2.30 -23.71
CA PHE A 249 9.60 -1.55 -22.49
C PHE A 249 10.59 -2.23 -21.52
N VAL A 250 10.68 -3.56 -21.55
CA VAL A 250 11.56 -4.34 -20.66
C VAL A 250 13.01 -3.89 -20.79
N ALA A 251 13.47 -3.57 -22.00
CA ALA A 251 14.85 -3.15 -22.26
C ALA A 251 15.24 -1.85 -21.52
N GLY A 252 14.27 -1.00 -21.16
CA GLY A 252 14.48 0.24 -20.42
C GLY A 252 14.54 0.08 -18.90
N MET A 253 14.11 -1.06 -18.35
CA MET A 253 13.96 -1.29 -16.91
C MET A 253 15.25 -1.84 -16.29
N THR A 254 16.29 -1.01 -16.19
CA THR A 254 17.65 -1.46 -15.83
C THR A 254 17.80 -2.07 -14.43
N ASP A 255 16.88 -1.75 -13.50
CA ASP A 255 16.89 -2.24 -12.11
C ASP A 255 15.98 -3.48 -11.92
N LEU A 256 15.33 -3.95 -13.00
CA LEU A 256 14.40 -5.07 -12.99
C LEU A 256 15.09 -6.36 -12.55
N VAL A 257 14.46 -7.07 -11.62
CA VAL A 257 14.90 -8.36 -11.07
C VAL A 257 13.97 -9.48 -11.51
N GLU A 258 12.66 -9.21 -11.53
CA GLU A 258 11.64 -10.23 -11.77
C GLU A 258 10.46 -9.60 -12.50
N ILE A 259 10.04 -10.27 -13.58
CA ILE A 259 8.88 -9.87 -14.37
C ILE A 259 7.99 -11.08 -14.67
N HIS A 260 6.70 -10.92 -14.40
CA HIS A 260 5.64 -11.87 -14.72
C HIS A 260 4.61 -11.20 -15.63
N VAL A 261 4.49 -11.69 -16.85
CA VAL A 261 3.55 -11.20 -17.87
C VAL A 261 2.79 -12.36 -18.55
N GLY A 262 2.90 -13.56 -17.98
CA GLY A 262 2.26 -14.75 -18.52
C GLY A 262 0.73 -14.68 -18.53
N GLY A 263 0.07 -15.41 -19.42
CA GLY A 263 -1.39 -15.44 -19.52
C GLY A 263 -1.97 -14.13 -20.03
N ASN A 264 -1.38 -13.59 -21.10
CA ASN A 264 -1.80 -12.37 -21.77
C ASN A 264 -1.81 -12.57 -23.30
N SER A 265 -2.01 -11.49 -24.06
CA SER A 265 -2.01 -11.46 -25.52
C SER A 265 -0.80 -10.70 -26.08
N PHE A 266 0.31 -10.58 -25.32
CA PHE A 266 1.53 -9.92 -25.80
C PHE A 266 2.07 -10.62 -27.05
N ASP A 267 2.55 -9.84 -28.01
CA ASP A 267 2.96 -10.32 -29.32
C ASP A 267 4.35 -9.81 -29.75
N GLY A 268 4.77 -10.25 -30.93
CA GLY A 268 6.03 -9.83 -31.53
C GLY A 268 7.25 -10.47 -30.87
N PRO A 269 8.45 -9.93 -31.13
CA PRO A 269 9.69 -10.56 -30.74
C PRO A 269 9.90 -10.53 -29.22
N LEU A 270 10.55 -11.57 -28.69
CA LEU A 270 11.12 -11.55 -27.35
C LEU A 270 11.98 -10.28 -27.14
N PRO A 271 11.81 -9.57 -26.01
CA PRO A 271 12.51 -8.32 -25.76
C PRO A 271 14.01 -8.55 -25.60
N ASP A 272 14.82 -7.56 -26.00
CA ASP A 272 16.26 -7.59 -25.72
C ASP A 272 16.52 -7.17 -24.26
N ALA A 273 16.60 -8.17 -23.39
CA ALA A 273 16.93 -8.01 -21.98
C ALA A 273 18.43 -8.27 -21.69
N SER A 274 19.28 -8.42 -22.72
CA SER A 274 20.68 -8.82 -22.58
C SER A 274 21.51 -7.92 -21.68
N ARG A 275 21.09 -6.66 -21.50
CA ARG A 275 21.73 -5.65 -20.66
C ARG A 275 21.18 -5.55 -19.23
N LEU A 276 20.12 -6.31 -18.90
CA LEU A 276 19.48 -6.26 -17.59
C LEU A 276 20.24 -7.14 -16.58
N VAL A 277 21.40 -6.67 -16.12
CA VAL A 277 22.33 -7.45 -15.28
C VAL A 277 21.75 -7.92 -13.94
N ASN A 278 20.65 -7.31 -13.48
CA ASN A 278 19.97 -7.66 -12.24
C ASN A 278 18.82 -8.66 -12.44
N LEU A 279 18.43 -8.92 -13.69
CA LEU A 279 17.30 -9.79 -14.02
C LEU A 279 17.61 -11.21 -13.55
N LYS A 280 16.63 -11.83 -12.91
CA LYS A 280 16.68 -13.21 -12.40
C LYS A 280 15.55 -14.06 -12.93
N VAL A 281 14.38 -13.47 -13.17
CA VAL A 281 13.19 -14.18 -13.62
C VAL A 281 12.54 -13.39 -14.75
N PHE A 282 12.30 -14.08 -15.87
CA PHE A 282 11.46 -13.61 -16.96
C PHE A 282 10.39 -14.67 -17.22
N ASP A 283 9.16 -14.40 -16.79
CA ASP A 283 8.05 -15.32 -16.83
C ASP A 283 6.94 -14.77 -17.74
N ALA A 284 6.90 -15.27 -18.97
CA ALA A 284 5.95 -14.85 -20.02
C ALA A 284 5.20 -16.02 -20.70
N PRO A 285 4.78 -17.08 -19.98
CA PRO A 285 4.10 -18.20 -20.60
C PRO A 285 2.74 -17.80 -21.16
N ASN A 286 2.22 -18.54 -22.13
CA ASN A 286 0.88 -18.36 -22.70
C ASN A 286 0.64 -16.92 -23.19
N ASN A 287 1.41 -16.52 -24.19
CA ASN A 287 1.28 -15.28 -24.96
C ASN A 287 1.43 -15.60 -26.47
N ASN A 288 1.49 -14.57 -27.31
CA ASN A 288 1.70 -14.67 -28.76
C ASN A 288 3.14 -14.28 -29.18
N LEU A 289 4.13 -14.47 -28.31
CA LEU A 289 5.50 -14.05 -28.56
C LEU A 289 6.18 -14.92 -29.64
N CYS A 290 7.15 -14.32 -30.32
CA CYS A 290 7.97 -14.97 -31.35
C CYS A 290 9.46 -14.62 -31.23
N GLY A 291 10.26 -15.21 -32.12
CA GLY A 291 11.67 -14.89 -32.24
C GLY A 291 12.60 -15.91 -31.59
N LEU A 292 13.88 -15.80 -31.93
CA LEU A 292 14.94 -16.61 -31.36
C LEU A 292 15.26 -16.13 -29.93
N VAL A 293 15.48 -17.10 -29.04
CA VAL A 293 15.81 -16.86 -27.62
C VAL A 293 17.29 -16.48 -27.43
N GLU A 294 18.15 -16.90 -28.37
CA GLU A 294 19.59 -16.73 -28.26
C GLU A 294 19.97 -15.25 -28.07
N TYR A 295 20.85 -15.00 -27.10
CA TYR A 295 21.38 -13.67 -26.75
C TYR A 295 20.35 -12.65 -26.25
N LYS A 296 19.09 -13.05 -25.97
CA LYS A 296 18.05 -12.14 -25.45
C LYS A 296 18.14 -11.90 -23.94
N PHE A 297 18.75 -12.80 -23.19
CA PHE A 297 18.78 -12.77 -21.72
C PHE A 297 20.19 -12.98 -21.17
N PRO A 298 20.54 -12.37 -20.03
CA PRO A 298 21.77 -12.65 -19.31
C PRO A 298 21.87 -14.13 -18.87
N PRO A 299 23.09 -14.68 -18.69
CA PRO A 299 23.27 -16.02 -18.14
C PRO A 299 22.66 -16.16 -16.75
N GLY A 300 21.96 -17.27 -16.49
CA GLY A 300 21.40 -17.58 -15.17
C GLY A 300 19.99 -17.03 -14.90
N VAL A 301 19.39 -16.32 -15.86
CA VAL A 301 17.98 -15.92 -15.78
C VAL A 301 17.09 -17.15 -15.93
N ALA A 302 16.14 -17.34 -15.01
CA ALA A 302 15.06 -18.28 -15.17
C ALA A 302 14.06 -17.73 -16.19
N VAL A 303 14.03 -18.32 -17.38
CA VAL A 303 13.17 -17.90 -18.49
C VAL A 303 12.06 -18.95 -18.67
N ASN A 304 10.82 -18.52 -18.50
CA ASN A 304 9.64 -19.32 -18.83
C ASN A 304 8.86 -18.62 -19.95
N ILE A 305 8.80 -19.28 -21.11
CA ILE A 305 8.14 -18.78 -22.33
C ILE A 305 7.26 -19.87 -22.95
N ASP A 306 6.85 -20.85 -22.13
CA ASP A 306 6.02 -21.96 -22.57
C ASP A 306 4.67 -21.46 -23.11
N GLY A 307 4.08 -22.16 -24.07
CA GLY A 307 2.80 -21.75 -24.65
C GLY A 307 2.86 -20.53 -25.59
N ASN A 308 4.05 -20.08 -26.00
CA ASN A 308 4.22 -19.08 -27.06
C ASN A 308 4.52 -19.76 -28.42
N PRO A 309 3.58 -19.79 -29.38
CA PRO A 309 3.71 -20.61 -30.60
C PRO A 309 4.75 -20.10 -31.61
N GLY A 310 5.15 -18.83 -31.52
CA GLY A 310 6.13 -18.20 -32.39
C GLY A 310 7.56 -18.29 -31.88
N VAL A 311 7.78 -18.68 -30.62
CA VAL A 311 9.13 -18.76 -30.04
C VAL A 311 9.95 -19.85 -30.72
N GLY A 312 11.22 -19.54 -31.02
CA GLY A 312 12.13 -20.43 -31.75
C GLY A 312 11.99 -20.38 -33.28
N LYS A 313 11.16 -19.46 -33.80
CA LYS A 313 11.01 -19.15 -35.22
C LYS A 313 11.31 -17.67 -35.44
N ASP A 314 11.56 -17.29 -36.69
CA ASP A 314 11.61 -15.87 -37.05
C ASP A 314 10.23 -15.23 -36.83
N CYS A 315 10.26 -14.00 -36.31
CA CYS A 315 9.17 -13.05 -36.41
C CYS A 315 9.23 -12.34 -37.77
#